data_AF-A0A1F1E3A2-F1
#
_entry.id   AF-A0A1F1E3A2-F1
#
_cell.length_a   1.000
_cell.length_b   1.000
_cell.length_c   1.000
_cell.angle_alpha   90.00
_cell.angle_beta   90.00
_cell.angle_gamma   90.00
#
_symmetry.space_group_name_H-M   'P 1'
#
loop_
_entity.id
_entity.type
_entity.pdbx_description
1 polymer ?
#
loop_
_entity_poly.entity_id
_entity_poly.type
_entity_poly.pdbx_seq_one_letter_code
_entity_poly.pdbx_strand_id
1 'polypeptide(L)'
;MVLDPTHHQYCVILAGGTGSRFWPYSRESHPKQFIDFLDTGKSLLQLSYHRYLKHFAKERLFVVSNVDYRAQLREQLPELPEECLLLEPTHRNTAPAIAYAVRHIYALDPDAVVTVAPCDHLIVAPEEFVELVDDGCRLAEKKSGEIVTIGIRPTYPETNYGYIQAVSRDENHTEGAGSQPYEVKTFTEKPNAEMAQVLMDSGEFFWNSGLFIARADTFITELKTHLPELTERLYARDEVWGTAEEENFVSAVLPYSPNISFDYAVMEKAEHVTMLLSDAGWVDLGTWSAIHSMADKDEQGNAVLGKGPKICNSCRNTLVVSEDPNRLIALEGMEDVVVIDHKDVLLVCKINDLDKIKQLIFDAGSIDRKFVE
;
A
#
# COMPACT_ATOMS: atom_id res chain seq x y z
N MET A 1 -6.05 28.27 2.08
CA MET A 1 -6.51 27.98 3.45
C MET A 1 -5.36 28.37 4.37
N VAL A 2 -5.58 29.16 5.42
CA VAL A 2 -4.53 29.34 6.44
C VAL A 2 -4.46 28.01 7.18
N LEU A 3 -3.30 27.35 7.16
CA LEU A 3 -3.06 26.12 7.92
C LEU A 3 -3.44 26.40 9.37
N ASP A 4 -4.35 25.60 9.94
CA ASP A 4 -4.66 25.70 11.36
C ASP A 4 -3.39 25.31 12.13
N PRO A 5 -2.77 26.26 12.86
CA PRO A 5 -1.54 26.01 13.59
C PRO A 5 -1.74 25.04 14.77
N THR A 6 -2.98 24.70 15.12
CA THR A 6 -3.31 23.74 16.19
C THR A 6 -3.43 22.30 15.69
N HIS A 7 -3.40 22.09 14.38
CA HIS A 7 -3.57 20.76 13.79
C HIS A 7 -2.20 20.21 13.40
N HIS A 8 -1.71 19.17 14.06
CA HIS A 8 -0.39 18.58 13.80
C HIS A 8 -0.48 17.28 12.96
N GLN A 9 -1.57 17.09 12.21
CA GLN A 9 -1.78 15.87 11.44
C GLN A 9 -1.12 15.97 10.06
N TYR A 10 -0.30 14.97 9.73
CA TYR A 10 0.38 14.77 8.45
C TYR A 10 0.01 13.41 7.87
N CYS A 11 0.09 13.29 6.55
CA CYS A 11 -0.06 12.02 5.88
C CYS A 11 1.08 11.81 4.88
N VAL A 12 1.64 10.61 4.87
CA VAL A 12 2.72 10.16 4.00
C VAL A 12 2.16 9.03 3.14
N ILE A 13 2.07 9.27 1.85
CA ILE A 13 1.67 8.28 0.87
C ILE A 13 2.92 7.56 0.35
N LEU A 14 3.00 6.24 0.56
CA LEU A 14 4.09 5.41 0.04
C LEU A 14 3.77 5.00 -1.41
N ALA A 15 4.57 5.49 -2.35
CA ALA A 15 4.40 5.30 -3.80
C ALA A 15 5.68 4.77 -4.46
N GLY A 16 6.43 3.89 -3.76
CA GLY A 16 7.71 3.35 -4.23
C GLY A 16 7.65 1.93 -4.83
N GLY A 17 6.49 1.26 -4.82
CA GLY A 17 6.36 -0.11 -5.33
C GLY A 17 6.50 -0.19 -6.84
N THR A 18 7.15 -1.24 -7.37
CA THR A 18 7.20 -1.49 -8.82
C THR A 18 5.96 -2.23 -9.33
N GLY A 19 5.35 -3.05 -8.46
CA GLY A 19 4.10 -3.76 -8.78
C GLY A 19 4.23 -4.85 -9.83
N SER A 20 5.37 -5.53 -9.92
CA SER A 20 5.68 -6.53 -10.96
C SER A 20 4.65 -7.65 -11.13
N ARG A 21 3.82 -7.92 -10.13
CA ARG A 21 2.71 -8.90 -10.21
C ARG A 21 1.58 -8.49 -11.19
N PHE A 22 1.56 -7.24 -11.62
CA PHE A 22 0.65 -6.72 -12.65
C PHE A 22 1.26 -6.69 -14.06
N TRP A 23 2.43 -7.29 -14.26
CA TRP A 23 2.94 -7.48 -15.61
C TRP A 23 1.87 -8.24 -16.45
N PRO A 24 1.60 -7.82 -17.70
CA PRO A 24 2.33 -6.84 -18.52
C PRO A 24 1.94 -5.36 -18.42
N TYR A 25 0.98 -5.01 -17.57
CA TYR A 25 0.54 -3.62 -17.38
C TYR A 25 1.57 -2.80 -16.61
N SER A 26 2.08 -3.35 -15.50
CA SER A 26 3.18 -2.74 -14.78
C SER A 26 4.52 -3.09 -15.43
N ARG A 27 5.34 -2.07 -15.58
CA ARG A 27 6.70 -2.16 -16.14
C ARG A 27 7.66 -1.33 -15.31
N GLU A 28 8.96 -1.50 -15.54
CA GLU A 28 9.99 -0.75 -14.83
C GLU A 28 9.79 0.77 -15.00
N SER A 29 9.46 1.25 -16.21
CA SER A 29 9.20 2.68 -16.45
C SER A 29 7.78 3.15 -16.10
N HIS A 30 6.86 2.23 -15.81
CA HIS A 30 5.47 2.58 -15.50
C HIS A 30 4.90 1.61 -14.45
N PRO A 31 5.27 1.82 -13.17
CA PRO A 31 4.86 0.95 -12.08
C PRO A 31 3.37 1.09 -11.72
N LYS A 32 2.86 0.12 -10.94
CA LYS A 32 1.42 -0.08 -10.70
C LYS A 32 0.67 1.16 -10.18
N GLN A 33 1.31 2.01 -9.40
CA GLN A 33 0.67 3.18 -8.77
C GLN A 33 0.20 4.22 -9.81
N PHE A 34 0.76 4.20 -11.02
CA PHE A 34 0.37 5.11 -12.11
C PHE A 34 -0.72 4.53 -13.02
N ILE A 35 -1.16 3.31 -12.76
CA ILE A 35 -2.11 2.59 -13.61
C ILE A 35 -3.54 2.78 -13.09
N ASP A 36 -4.46 3.04 -14.01
CA ASP A 36 -5.90 3.02 -13.76
C ASP A 36 -6.44 1.60 -14.03
N PHE A 37 -6.46 0.78 -12.99
CA PHE A 37 -6.97 -0.60 -13.08
C PHE A 37 -8.49 -0.69 -13.14
N LEU A 38 -9.20 0.40 -12.83
CA LEU A 38 -10.64 0.42 -12.65
C LEU A 38 -11.36 1.16 -13.79
N ASP A 39 -10.62 1.63 -14.79
CA ASP A 39 -11.10 2.47 -15.91
C ASP A 39 -11.91 3.68 -15.41
N THR A 40 -11.46 4.28 -14.29
CA THR A 40 -12.11 5.43 -13.64
C THR A 40 -11.60 6.77 -14.16
N GLY A 41 -10.58 6.75 -15.03
CA GLY A 41 -9.78 7.90 -15.43
C GLY A 41 -8.75 8.34 -14.40
N LYS A 42 -8.51 7.55 -13.34
CA LYS A 42 -7.58 7.88 -12.25
C LYS A 42 -6.69 6.71 -11.88
N SER A 43 -5.40 6.99 -11.68
CA SER A 43 -4.46 6.01 -11.17
C SER A 43 -4.66 5.71 -9.68
N LEU A 44 -4.11 4.61 -9.18
CA LEU A 44 -4.12 4.27 -7.75
C LEU A 44 -3.52 5.39 -6.89
N LEU A 45 -2.41 5.99 -7.34
CA LEU A 45 -1.80 7.14 -6.69
C LEU A 45 -2.77 8.32 -6.61
N GLN A 46 -3.44 8.66 -7.70
CA GLN A 46 -4.41 9.76 -7.73
C GLN A 46 -5.60 9.49 -6.81
N LEU A 47 -6.14 8.26 -6.83
CA LEU A 47 -7.23 7.86 -5.94
C LEU A 47 -6.83 8.00 -4.47
N SER A 48 -5.63 7.54 -4.10
CA SER A 48 -5.10 7.65 -2.75
C SER A 48 -4.86 9.11 -2.35
N TYR A 49 -4.19 9.90 -3.18
CA TYR A 49 -3.93 11.32 -2.92
C TYR A 49 -5.21 12.11 -2.69
N HIS A 50 -6.20 11.96 -3.58
CA HIS A 50 -7.47 12.69 -3.47
C HIS A 50 -8.31 12.23 -2.28
N ARG A 51 -8.21 10.96 -1.87
CA ARG A 51 -8.87 10.44 -0.67
C ARG A 51 -8.36 11.17 0.57
N TYR A 52 -7.04 11.27 0.75
CA TYR A 52 -6.45 11.94 1.91
C TYR A 52 -6.53 13.46 1.84
N LEU A 53 -6.52 14.07 0.66
CA LEU A 53 -6.67 15.52 0.49
C LEU A 53 -8.03 16.06 0.98
N LYS A 54 -9.05 15.20 1.16
CA LYS A 54 -10.33 15.58 1.77
C LYS A 54 -10.20 15.97 3.25
N HIS A 55 -9.14 15.51 3.93
CA HIS A 55 -8.94 15.69 5.37
C HIS A 55 -7.63 16.41 5.69
N PHE A 56 -6.54 16.02 5.03
CA PHE A 56 -5.23 16.63 5.24
C PHE A 56 -5.05 17.87 4.40
N ALA A 57 -4.46 18.90 4.99
CA ALA A 57 -4.00 20.05 4.23
C ALA A 57 -2.92 19.60 3.23
N LYS A 58 -2.94 20.23 2.06
CA LYS A 58 -2.08 19.89 0.93
C LYS A 58 -0.58 19.97 1.27
N GLU A 59 -0.21 20.93 2.10
CA GLU A 59 1.15 21.18 2.59
C GLU A 59 1.60 20.17 3.66
N ARG A 60 0.69 19.31 4.12
CA ARG A 60 0.94 18.24 5.11
C ARG A 60 0.72 16.83 4.54
N LEU A 61 0.51 16.74 3.22
CA LEU A 61 0.32 15.49 2.50
C LEU A 61 1.57 15.22 1.65
N PHE A 62 2.44 14.36 2.17
CA PHE A 62 3.71 13.98 1.56
C PHE A 62 3.54 12.74 0.69
N VAL A 63 4.33 12.66 -0.38
CA VAL A 63 4.46 11.45 -1.21
C VAL A 63 5.91 11.01 -1.18
N VAL A 64 6.16 9.75 -0.83
CA VAL A 64 7.49 9.13 -0.88
C VAL A 64 7.55 8.19 -2.07
N SER A 65 8.51 8.40 -2.95
CA SER A 65 8.67 7.56 -4.14
C SER A 65 10.14 7.52 -4.58
N ASN A 66 10.44 6.82 -5.67
CA ASN A 66 11.78 6.79 -6.23
C ASN A 66 12.05 8.00 -7.14
N VAL A 67 13.28 8.48 -7.13
CA VAL A 67 13.75 9.59 -7.97
C VAL A 67 13.46 9.40 -9.47
N ASP A 68 13.51 8.16 -9.96
CA ASP A 68 13.26 7.81 -11.37
C ASP A 68 11.82 8.13 -11.79
N TYR A 69 10.87 8.15 -10.86
CA TYR A 69 9.46 8.44 -11.13
C TYR A 69 9.08 9.92 -10.97
N ARG A 70 10.05 10.81 -10.69
CA ARG A 70 9.80 12.24 -10.45
C ARG A 70 8.94 12.88 -11.54
N ALA A 71 9.23 12.62 -12.82
CA ALA A 71 8.48 13.20 -13.93
C ALA A 71 7.01 12.73 -13.95
N GLN A 72 6.78 11.43 -13.77
CA GLN A 72 5.43 10.84 -13.74
C GLN A 72 4.64 11.31 -12.53
N LEU A 73 5.28 11.45 -11.36
CA LEU A 73 4.64 11.99 -10.16
C LEU A 73 4.15 13.42 -10.37
N ARG A 74 4.94 14.26 -11.06
CA ARG A 74 4.55 15.64 -11.40
C ARG A 74 3.44 15.72 -12.43
N GLU A 75 3.39 14.76 -13.36
CA GLU A 75 2.28 14.64 -14.32
C GLU A 75 0.99 14.18 -13.63
N GLN A 76 1.09 13.19 -12.74
CA GLN A 76 -0.06 12.56 -12.08
C GLN A 76 -0.65 13.41 -10.94
N LEU A 77 0.20 14.14 -10.21
CA LEU A 77 -0.16 15.00 -9.09
C LEU A 77 0.41 16.43 -9.29
N PRO A 78 -0.02 17.16 -10.32
CA PRO A 78 0.50 18.50 -10.62
C PRO A 78 0.22 19.51 -9.50
N GLU A 79 -0.78 19.24 -8.67
CA GLU A 79 -1.07 20.03 -7.50
C GLU A 79 -0.04 19.80 -6.37
N LEU A 80 0.49 18.60 -6.14
CA LEU A 80 1.35 18.31 -4.98
C LEU A 80 2.51 19.33 -4.87
N PRO A 81 2.71 20.00 -3.71
CA PRO A 81 3.82 20.93 -3.53
C PRO A 81 5.18 20.26 -3.77
N GLU A 82 6.19 21.03 -4.14
CA GLU A 82 7.50 20.43 -4.46
C GLU A 82 8.15 19.84 -3.20
N GLU A 83 8.06 20.59 -2.12
CA GLU A 83 8.51 20.28 -0.77
C GLU A 83 7.83 19.04 -0.16
N CYS A 84 6.66 18.66 -0.65
CA CYS A 84 5.93 17.48 -0.17
C CYS A 84 6.29 16.20 -0.94
N LEU A 85 7.21 16.26 -1.90
CA LEU A 85 7.68 15.09 -2.63
C LEU A 85 9.05 14.66 -2.12
N LEU A 86 9.10 13.53 -1.42
CA LEU A 86 10.33 12.96 -0.90
C LEU A 86 10.79 11.82 -1.82
N LEU A 87 11.97 11.97 -2.42
CA LEU A 87 12.49 11.03 -3.41
C LEU A 87 13.61 10.18 -2.83
N GLU A 88 13.42 8.87 -2.89
CA GLU A 88 14.41 7.86 -2.55
C GLU A 88 15.35 7.62 -3.74
N PRO A 89 16.68 7.56 -3.53
CA PRO A 89 17.65 7.23 -4.57
C PRO A 89 17.61 5.74 -5.00
N THR A 90 17.07 4.87 -4.15
CA THR A 90 16.99 3.43 -4.39
C THR A 90 15.83 2.82 -3.61
N HIS A 91 15.28 1.72 -4.12
CA HIS A 91 14.24 0.97 -3.43
C HIS A 91 14.82 0.15 -2.26
N ARG A 92 14.40 0.46 -1.03
CA ARG A 92 14.80 -0.28 0.18
C ARG A 92 13.60 -0.75 1.04
N ASN A 93 12.42 -0.85 0.41
CA ASN A 93 11.15 -1.26 1.03
C ASN A 93 10.64 -0.22 2.06
N THR A 94 9.58 -0.53 2.81
CA THR A 94 8.80 0.49 3.53
C THR A 94 9.48 1.06 4.78
N ALA A 95 10.34 0.32 5.48
CA ALA A 95 10.94 0.86 6.72
C ALA A 95 11.89 2.05 6.46
N PRO A 96 12.82 2.00 5.49
CA PRO A 96 13.65 3.15 5.16
C PRO A 96 12.87 4.33 4.59
N ALA A 97 11.83 4.07 3.78
CA ALA A 97 10.94 5.11 3.25
C ALA A 97 10.22 5.88 4.37
N ILE A 98 9.67 5.14 5.35
CA ILE A 98 9.01 5.72 6.53
C ILE A 98 10.02 6.47 7.40
N ALA A 99 11.20 5.89 7.64
CA ALA A 99 12.24 6.55 8.43
C ALA A 99 12.67 7.89 7.82
N TYR A 100 12.83 7.93 6.50
CA TYR A 100 13.12 9.16 5.77
C TYR A 100 11.99 10.20 5.98
N ALA A 101 10.75 9.82 5.65
CA ALA A 101 9.62 10.74 5.70
C ALA A 101 9.32 11.27 7.10
N VAL A 102 9.32 10.39 8.10
CA VAL A 102 9.07 10.77 9.49
C VAL A 102 10.16 11.69 10.00
N ARG A 103 11.44 11.46 9.67
CA ARG A 103 12.53 12.31 10.14
C ARG A 103 12.50 13.70 9.52
N HIS A 104 12.14 13.79 8.23
CA HIS A 104 11.86 15.06 7.55
C HIS A 104 10.72 15.81 8.24
N ILE A 105 9.56 15.17 8.40
CA ILE A 105 8.38 15.79 9.03
C ILE A 105 8.68 16.22 10.47
N TYR A 106 9.38 15.40 11.25
CA TYR A 106 9.77 15.73 12.63
C TYR A 106 10.66 16.99 12.72
N ALA A 107 11.49 17.24 11.70
CA ALA A 107 12.31 18.46 11.66
C ALA A 107 11.46 19.72 11.36
N LEU A 108 10.35 19.56 10.65
CA LEU A 108 9.39 20.64 10.39
C LEU A 108 8.45 20.87 11.57
N ASP A 109 7.99 19.79 12.21
CA ASP A 109 6.98 19.79 13.26
C ASP A 109 7.23 18.64 14.26
N PRO A 110 7.87 18.92 15.41
CA PRO A 110 8.15 17.92 16.44
C PRO A 110 6.91 17.29 17.07
N ASP A 111 5.74 17.94 16.98
CA ASP A 111 4.47 17.46 17.53
C ASP A 111 3.62 16.73 16.48
N ALA A 112 4.17 16.49 15.28
CA ALA A 112 3.49 15.83 14.18
C ALA A 112 2.93 14.46 14.56
N VAL A 113 1.66 14.23 14.23
CA VAL A 113 1.01 12.92 14.13
C VAL A 113 0.99 12.53 12.66
N VAL A 114 1.69 11.46 12.31
CA VAL A 114 1.91 11.04 10.93
C VAL A 114 1.07 9.81 10.63
N THR A 115 0.20 9.91 9.63
CA THR A 115 -0.40 8.76 8.97
C THR A 115 0.52 8.29 7.85
N VAL A 116 0.93 7.03 7.84
CA VAL A 116 1.63 6.39 6.73
C VAL A 116 0.64 5.50 6.01
N ALA A 117 0.40 5.77 4.73
CA ALA A 117 -0.58 5.08 3.91
C ALA A 117 0.02 4.54 2.60
N PRO A 118 -0.17 3.26 2.28
CA PRO A 118 0.10 2.75 0.94
C PRO A 118 -0.84 3.37 -0.12
N CYS A 119 -0.33 3.57 -1.33
CA CYS A 119 -1.09 4.19 -2.43
C CYS A 119 -1.93 3.22 -3.27
N ASP A 120 -1.81 1.93 -3.02
CA ASP A 120 -2.31 0.81 -3.80
C ASP A 120 -3.54 0.12 -3.19
N HIS A 121 -4.15 0.75 -2.19
CA HIS A 121 -5.43 0.29 -1.64
C HIS A 121 -6.61 0.84 -2.42
N LEU A 122 -7.55 -0.06 -2.71
CA LEU A 122 -8.89 0.31 -3.10
C LEU A 122 -9.80 0.27 -1.87
N ILE A 123 -10.65 1.29 -1.76
CA ILE A 123 -11.54 1.49 -0.61
C ILE A 123 -12.91 1.86 -1.16
N VAL A 124 -13.91 1.01 -0.89
CA VAL A 124 -15.28 1.16 -1.42
C VAL A 124 -15.98 2.36 -0.78
N ALA A 125 -15.81 2.59 0.53
CA ALA A 125 -16.36 3.72 1.27
C ALA A 125 -15.24 4.68 1.74
N PRO A 126 -14.66 5.50 0.85
CA PRO A 126 -13.47 6.29 1.15
C PRO A 126 -13.71 7.37 2.21
N GLU A 127 -14.93 7.92 2.32
CA GLU A 127 -15.29 8.89 3.36
C GLU A 127 -15.21 8.27 4.75
N GLU A 128 -15.88 7.13 4.96
CA GLU A 128 -15.88 6.40 6.24
C GLU A 128 -14.46 5.98 6.65
N PHE A 129 -13.64 5.57 5.67
CA PHE A 129 -12.25 5.20 5.93
C PHE A 129 -11.40 6.40 6.38
N VAL A 130 -11.58 7.57 5.76
CA VAL A 130 -10.81 8.77 6.12
C VAL A 130 -11.23 9.31 7.49
N GLU A 131 -12.52 9.22 7.84
CA GLU A 131 -13.00 9.53 9.20
C GLU A 131 -12.34 8.61 10.24
N LEU A 132 -12.21 7.31 9.95
CA LEU A 132 -11.51 6.37 10.83
C LEU A 132 -10.00 6.69 10.96
N VAL A 133 -9.37 7.18 9.89
CA VAL A 133 -7.99 7.65 9.92
C VAL A 133 -7.83 8.90 10.80
N ASP A 134 -8.78 9.85 10.75
CA ASP A 134 -8.79 10.99 11.68
C ASP A 134 -8.95 10.54 13.14
N ASP A 135 -9.83 9.57 13.40
CA ASP A 135 -9.96 8.95 14.71
C ASP A 135 -8.64 8.33 15.18
N GLY A 136 -7.93 7.63 14.28
CA GLY A 136 -6.60 7.11 14.54
C GLY A 136 -5.57 8.19 14.86
N CYS A 137 -5.62 9.33 14.16
CA CYS A 137 -4.76 10.47 14.46
C CYS A 137 -5.03 11.05 15.85
N ARG A 138 -6.31 11.28 16.20
CA ARG A 138 -6.72 11.76 17.53
C ARG A 138 -6.35 10.78 18.64
N LEU A 139 -6.35 9.49 18.33
CA LEU A 139 -5.96 8.44 19.27
C LEU A 139 -4.45 8.42 19.50
N ALA A 140 -3.66 8.46 18.44
CA ALA A 140 -2.20 8.52 18.48
C ALA A 140 -1.69 9.77 19.21
N GLU A 141 -2.39 10.91 19.07
CA GLU A 141 -2.07 12.13 19.80
C GLU A 141 -2.23 11.95 21.32
N LYS A 142 -3.28 11.25 21.77
CA LYS A 142 -3.57 11.01 23.19
C LYS A 142 -2.70 9.91 23.80
N LYS A 143 -2.33 8.90 23.00
CA LYS A 143 -1.55 7.73 23.40
C LYS A 143 -0.12 7.84 22.89
N SER A 144 0.61 8.82 23.42
CA SER A 144 2.03 8.99 23.08
C SER A 144 2.80 7.69 23.35
N GLY A 145 3.61 7.26 22.37
CA GLY A 145 4.37 6.01 22.46
C GLY A 145 3.66 4.77 21.89
N GLU A 146 2.44 4.90 21.36
CA GLU A 146 1.75 3.80 20.67
C GLU A 146 1.69 4.02 19.16
N ILE A 147 1.74 2.92 18.40
CA ILE A 147 1.40 2.91 16.96
C ILE A 147 -0.05 2.47 16.81
N VAL A 148 -0.86 3.27 16.12
CA VAL A 148 -2.22 2.91 15.71
C VAL A 148 -2.18 2.29 14.31
N THR A 149 -2.86 1.17 14.11
CA THR A 149 -3.08 0.53 12.79
C THR A 149 -4.55 0.35 12.51
N ILE A 150 -4.91 0.10 11.24
CA ILE A 150 -6.27 -0.24 10.83
C ILE A 150 -6.32 -1.72 10.48
N GLY A 151 -7.17 -2.46 11.18
CA GLY A 151 -7.47 -3.86 10.92
C GLY A 151 -8.70 -4.01 10.03
N ILE A 152 -8.67 -5.02 9.17
CA ILE A 152 -9.78 -5.40 8.28
C ILE A 152 -10.26 -6.81 8.62
N ARG A 153 -11.57 -7.04 8.65
CA ARG A 153 -12.10 -8.38 8.91
C ARG A 153 -11.76 -9.34 7.75
N PRO A 154 -11.08 -10.47 7.99
CA PRO A 154 -10.78 -11.42 6.94
C PRO A 154 -12.06 -12.04 6.39
N THR A 155 -12.17 -12.08 5.07
CA THR A 155 -13.28 -12.75 4.35
C THR A 155 -12.83 -14.05 3.69
N TYR A 156 -11.53 -14.31 3.66
CA TYR A 156 -10.89 -15.53 3.16
C TYR A 156 -9.47 -15.67 3.77
N PRO A 157 -8.82 -16.84 3.70
CA PRO A 157 -7.49 -17.05 4.27
C PRO A 157 -6.37 -16.55 3.31
N GLU A 158 -6.17 -15.22 3.24
CA GLU A 158 -5.11 -14.63 2.42
C GLU A 158 -3.72 -14.92 3.00
N THR A 159 -2.75 -15.30 2.17
CA THR A 159 -1.37 -15.58 2.61
C THR A 159 -0.41 -14.42 2.36
N ASN A 160 -0.83 -13.44 1.55
CA ASN A 160 -0.03 -12.26 1.22
C ASN A 160 -0.19 -11.09 2.19
N TYR A 161 -1.12 -11.16 3.15
CA TYR A 161 -1.37 -10.10 4.14
C TYR A 161 -0.75 -10.43 5.50
N GLY A 162 -0.46 -9.39 6.28
CA GLY A 162 -0.22 -9.52 7.71
C GLY A 162 -1.52 -9.75 8.46
N TYR A 163 -1.45 -10.48 9.57
CA TYR A 163 -2.56 -10.71 10.50
C TYR A 163 -2.24 -10.10 11.87
N ILE A 164 -3.23 -9.44 12.46
CA ILE A 164 -3.16 -8.74 13.73
C ILE A 164 -4.12 -9.44 14.69
N GLN A 165 -3.63 -9.97 15.81
CA GLN A 165 -4.49 -10.51 16.86
C GLN A 165 -4.97 -9.36 17.75
N ALA A 166 -6.28 -9.15 17.82
CA ALA A 166 -6.86 -8.25 18.80
C ALA A 166 -7.01 -8.97 20.15
N VAL A 167 -6.77 -8.26 21.25
CA VAL A 167 -7.18 -8.74 22.58
C VAL A 167 -8.71 -8.72 22.63
N SER A 168 -9.30 -9.90 22.84
CA SER A 168 -10.75 -10.03 23.03
C SER A 168 -11.22 -9.12 24.16
N ARG A 169 -12.25 -8.32 23.88
CA ARG A 169 -12.95 -7.52 24.89
C ARG A 169 -14.00 -8.43 25.53
N ASP A 170 -14.15 -8.35 26.86
CA ASP A 170 -15.18 -9.11 27.60
C ASP A 170 -16.54 -9.12 26.87
N GLU A 171 -17.25 -10.25 26.97
CA GLU A 171 -18.49 -10.65 26.25
C GLU A 171 -19.66 -9.62 26.24
N ASN A 172 -19.53 -8.51 26.96
CA ASN A 172 -20.53 -7.44 27.08
C ASN A 172 -20.32 -6.25 26.14
N HIS A 173 -19.28 -6.24 25.29
CA HIS A 173 -19.09 -5.20 24.28
C HIS A 173 -19.58 -5.70 22.92
N THR A 174 -20.57 -5.00 22.34
CA THR A 174 -21.02 -5.26 20.98
C THR A 174 -19.84 -5.08 20.02
N GLU A 175 -19.43 -6.17 19.38
CA GLU A 175 -18.50 -6.17 18.25
C GLU A 175 -19.12 -5.34 17.11
N GLY A 176 -18.66 -4.11 16.95
CA GLY A 176 -19.06 -3.23 15.86
C GLY A 176 -17.85 -2.48 15.34
N ALA A 177 -17.79 -2.26 14.02
CA ALA A 177 -16.80 -1.38 13.41
C ALA A 177 -16.91 0.05 13.98
N GLY A 178 -15.77 0.77 13.97
CA GLY A 178 -15.71 2.16 14.40
C GLY A 178 -14.48 2.51 15.23
N SER A 179 -14.52 3.71 15.83
CA SER A 179 -13.41 4.38 16.51
C SER A 179 -12.95 3.75 17.84
N GLN A 180 -13.45 2.55 18.16
CA GLN A 180 -13.17 1.89 19.44
C GLN A 180 -11.85 1.11 19.35
N PRO A 181 -10.82 1.45 20.14
CA PRO A 181 -9.47 0.89 19.99
C PRO A 181 -9.30 -0.50 20.59
N TYR A 182 -8.84 -1.46 19.80
CA TYR A 182 -8.42 -2.78 20.27
C TYR A 182 -6.94 -2.76 20.62
N GLU A 183 -6.56 -3.36 21.74
CA GLU A 183 -5.15 -3.64 22.01
C GLU A 183 -4.70 -4.80 21.12
N VAL A 184 -3.50 -4.69 20.55
CA VAL A 184 -2.92 -5.73 19.70
C VAL A 184 -2.03 -6.63 20.55
N LYS A 185 -2.27 -7.94 20.46
CA LYS A 185 -1.48 -8.94 21.20
C LYS A 185 -0.27 -9.44 20.43
N THR A 186 -0.45 -9.67 19.13
CA THR A 186 0.63 -10.14 18.26
C THR A 186 0.33 -9.75 16.83
N PHE A 187 1.41 -9.61 16.07
CA PHE A 187 1.39 -9.47 14.62
C PHE A 187 2.00 -10.72 13.98
N THR A 188 1.54 -11.11 12.80
CA THR A 188 2.13 -12.19 12.01
C THR A 188 2.09 -11.82 10.54
N GLU A 189 3.26 -11.58 9.94
CA GLU A 189 3.35 -11.19 8.53
C GLU A 189 3.34 -12.41 7.60
N LYS A 190 2.39 -12.45 6.64
CA LYS A 190 2.34 -13.41 5.53
C LYS A 190 2.41 -14.89 5.95
N PRO A 191 1.38 -15.40 6.68
CA PRO A 191 1.34 -16.79 7.11
C PRO A 191 1.22 -17.75 5.92
N ASN A 192 1.60 -19.01 6.12
CA ASN A 192 1.30 -20.06 5.15
C ASN A 192 -0.21 -20.36 5.10
N ALA A 193 -0.68 -21.07 4.07
CA ALA A 193 -2.11 -21.30 3.84
C ALA A 193 -2.83 -22.00 5.00
N GLU A 194 -2.19 -22.99 5.64
CA GLU A 194 -2.76 -23.69 6.80
C GLU A 194 -2.93 -22.75 7.98
N MET A 195 -1.92 -21.93 8.25
CA MET A 195 -1.96 -20.94 9.32
C MET A 195 -2.97 -19.83 9.01
N ALA A 196 -3.04 -19.31 7.78
CA ALA A 196 -4.02 -18.30 7.38
C ALA A 196 -5.46 -18.77 7.63
N GLN A 197 -5.76 -20.05 7.35
CA GLN A 197 -7.06 -20.66 7.66
C GLN A 197 -7.32 -20.69 9.17
N VAL A 198 -6.35 -21.15 9.97
CA VAL A 198 -6.49 -21.18 11.44
C VAL A 198 -6.69 -19.79 12.03
N LEU A 199 -5.96 -18.78 11.55
CA LEU A 199 -6.09 -17.40 12.01
C LEU A 199 -7.45 -16.81 11.67
N MET A 200 -7.97 -17.09 10.47
CA MET A 200 -9.31 -16.65 10.07
C MET A 200 -10.40 -17.35 10.91
N ASP A 201 -10.31 -18.67 11.08
CA ASP A 201 -11.31 -19.48 11.77
C ASP A 201 -11.42 -19.15 13.27
N SER A 202 -10.37 -18.60 13.88
CA SER A 202 -10.42 -18.21 15.29
C SER A 202 -11.30 -16.98 15.55
N GLY A 203 -11.51 -16.12 14.54
CA GLY A 203 -12.23 -14.86 14.67
C GLY A 203 -11.51 -13.76 15.46
N GLU A 204 -10.32 -14.04 16.00
CA GLU A 204 -9.52 -13.10 16.81
C GLU A 204 -8.50 -12.30 15.99
N PHE A 205 -8.30 -12.67 14.72
CA PHE A 205 -7.33 -12.03 13.84
C PHE A 205 -7.97 -11.20 12.74
N PHE A 206 -7.30 -10.09 12.45
CA PHE A 206 -7.69 -9.12 11.43
C PHE A 206 -6.54 -8.94 10.43
N TRP A 207 -6.85 -8.68 9.16
CA TRP A 207 -5.81 -8.31 8.21
C TRP A 207 -5.22 -6.94 8.58
N ASN A 208 -3.90 -6.85 8.51
CA ASN A 208 -3.20 -5.58 8.56
C ASN A 208 -3.44 -4.83 7.25
N SER A 209 -4.03 -3.65 7.34
CA SER A 209 -4.19 -2.79 6.17
C SER A 209 -2.87 -2.20 5.67
N GLY A 210 -1.76 -2.29 6.42
CA GLY A 210 -0.49 -1.63 6.08
C GLY A 210 -0.51 -0.11 6.33
N LEU A 211 -1.56 0.41 6.95
CA LEU A 211 -1.66 1.81 7.38
C LEU A 211 -1.21 1.95 8.83
N PHE A 212 -0.32 2.89 9.10
CA PHE A 212 0.22 3.15 10.44
C PHE A 212 0.04 4.62 10.82
N ILE A 213 -0.34 4.90 12.06
CA ILE A 213 -0.55 6.25 12.56
C ILE A 213 0.11 6.37 13.91
N ALA A 214 1.06 7.28 14.05
CA ALA A 214 1.72 7.55 15.33
C ALA A 214 2.27 8.98 15.36
N ARG A 215 2.63 9.45 16.55
CA ARG A 215 3.48 10.65 16.64
C ARG A 215 4.83 10.39 15.95
N ALA A 216 5.40 11.42 15.35
CA ALA A 216 6.69 11.31 14.65
C ALA A 216 7.82 10.89 15.61
N ASP A 217 7.80 11.38 16.86
CA ASP A 217 8.73 10.95 17.91
C ASP A 217 8.64 9.45 18.24
N THR A 218 7.42 8.90 18.19
CA THR A 218 7.11 7.50 18.45
C THR A 218 7.67 6.64 17.33
N PHE A 219 7.39 6.99 16.06
CA PHE A 219 8.02 6.31 14.91
C PHE A 219 9.54 6.33 14.99
N ILE A 220 10.15 7.48 15.31
CA ILE A 220 11.61 7.61 15.44
C ILE A 220 12.15 6.69 16.54
N THR A 221 11.46 6.62 17.68
CA THR A 221 11.84 5.77 18.81
C THR A 221 11.79 4.31 18.43
N GLU A 222 10.67 3.86 17.86
CA GLU A 222 10.48 2.47 17.40
C GLU A 222 11.52 2.06 16.34
N LEU A 223 11.79 2.94 15.37
CA LEU A 223 12.82 2.71 14.35
C LEU A 223 14.23 2.65 14.95
N LYS A 224 14.55 3.48 15.95
CA LYS A 224 15.85 3.42 16.65
C LYS A 224 16.00 2.13 17.45
N THR A 225 14.94 1.68 18.11
CA THR A 225 14.93 0.46 18.90
C THR A 225 15.08 -0.78 18.03
N HIS A 226 14.34 -0.87 16.93
CA HIS A 226 14.23 -2.10 16.15
C HIS A 226 15.05 -2.13 14.85
N LEU A 227 15.54 -0.98 14.38
CA LEU A 227 16.37 -0.86 13.19
C LEU A 227 17.54 0.13 13.41
N PRO A 228 18.40 -0.09 14.42
CA PRO A 228 19.51 0.81 14.77
C PRO A 228 20.49 1.00 13.61
N GLU A 229 20.78 -0.05 12.83
CA GLU A 229 21.70 0.02 11.69
C GLU A 229 21.29 1.03 10.60
N LEU A 230 19.98 1.26 10.45
CA LEU A 230 19.44 2.31 9.58
C LEU A 230 19.57 3.67 10.26
N THR A 231 19.04 3.78 11.48
CA THR A 231 18.86 5.07 12.15
C THR A 231 20.17 5.68 12.63
N GLU A 232 21.17 4.89 12.99
CA GLU A 232 22.51 5.38 13.33
C GLU A 232 23.17 6.13 12.16
N ARG A 233 22.86 5.75 10.92
CA ARG A 233 23.38 6.41 9.72
C ARG A 233 22.46 7.52 9.26
N LEU A 234 21.18 7.21 9.11
CA LEU A 234 20.19 8.14 8.57
C LEU A 234 20.00 9.31 9.54
N TYR A 235 19.96 9.09 10.85
CA TYR A 235 19.73 10.16 11.82
C TYR A 235 21.04 10.71 12.43
N ALA A 236 22.19 10.45 11.80
CA ALA A 236 23.51 10.85 12.32
C ALA A 236 23.73 12.38 12.39
N ARG A 237 23.02 13.12 11.53
CA ARG A 237 23.13 14.57 11.39
C ARG A 237 21.74 15.16 11.58
N ASP A 238 21.51 15.85 12.68
CA ASP A 238 20.20 16.44 12.96
C ASP A 238 20.01 17.76 12.21
N GLU A 239 21.10 18.47 11.91
CA GLU A 239 21.11 19.79 11.30
C GLU A 239 20.80 19.82 9.80
N VAL A 240 20.81 18.66 9.13
CA VAL A 240 20.56 18.58 7.67
C VAL A 240 19.08 18.53 7.32
N TRP A 241 18.23 18.08 8.24
CA TRP A 241 16.81 17.86 8.00
C TRP A 241 16.04 19.18 7.87
N GLY A 242 15.14 19.27 6.89
CA GLY A 242 14.40 20.47 6.49
C GLY A 242 15.24 21.48 5.71
N THR A 243 16.46 21.13 5.27
CA THR A 243 17.39 22.04 4.59
C THR A 243 17.71 21.61 3.16
N ALA A 244 18.37 22.50 2.41
CA ALA A 244 18.86 22.18 1.06
C ALA A 244 19.92 21.07 1.01
N GLU A 245 20.52 20.66 2.15
CA GLU A 245 21.47 19.55 2.20
C GLU A 245 20.81 18.17 2.31
N GLU A 246 19.52 18.11 2.66
CA GLU A 246 18.83 16.88 3.01
C GLU A 246 18.84 15.84 1.89
N GLU A 247 18.44 16.23 0.67
CA GLU A 247 18.36 15.30 -0.48
C GLU A 247 19.73 14.68 -0.79
N ASN A 248 20.80 15.48 -0.72
CA ASN A 248 22.16 15.00 -0.96
C ASN A 248 22.61 14.03 0.14
N PHE A 249 22.27 14.33 1.40
CA PHE A 249 22.58 13.48 2.53
C PHE A 249 21.84 12.13 2.46
N VAL A 250 20.54 12.15 2.19
CA VAL A 250 19.72 10.94 2.01
C VAL A 250 20.24 10.12 0.83
N SER A 251 20.56 10.78 -0.29
CA SER A 251 21.15 10.13 -1.47
C SER A 251 22.46 9.39 -1.16
N ALA A 252 23.27 9.92 -0.25
CA ALA A 252 24.52 9.30 0.16
C ALA A 252 24.35 8.15 1.15
N VAL A 253 23.31 8.18 1.99
CA VAL A 253 23.15 7.25 3.12
C VAL A 253 22.16 6.12 2.83
N LEU A 254 20.98 6.45 2.29
CA LEU A 254 19.88 5.50 2.07
C LEU A 254 20.27 4.28 1.21
N PRO A 255 21.18 4.36 0.23
CA PRO A 255 21.63 3.19 -0.52
C PRO A 255 22.31 2.12 0.33
N TYR A 256 22.77 2.43 1.54
CA TYR A 256 23.39 1.45 2.43
C TYR A 256 22.44 0.90 3.49
N SER A 257 21.16 1.24 3.39
CA SER A 257 20.10 0.78 4.30
C SER A 257 19.71 -0.68 4.03
N PRO A 258 19.23 -1.40 5.06
CA PRO A 258 18.59 -2.71 4.88
C PRO A 258 17.38 -2.62 3.95
N ASN A 259 17.13 -3.68 3.19
CA ASN A 259 15.93 -3.79 2.37
C ASN A 259 14.84 -4.55 3.13
N ILE A 260 14.04 -3.86 3.94
CA ILE A 260 13.11 -4.47 4.90
C ILE A 260 11.80 -3.67 5.03
N SER A 261 10.67 -4.36 5.18
CA SER A 261 9.39 -3.68 5.43
C SER A 261 9.30 -3.20 6.87
N PHE A 262 8.47 -2.19 7.10
CA PHE A 262 8.17 -1.68 8.42
C PHE A 262 7.46 -2.72 9.29
N ASP A 263 6.63 -3.57 8.68
CA ASP A 263 5.95 -4.67 9.34
C ASP A 263 6.94 -5.62 10.04
N TYR A 264 7.95 -6.11 9.29
CA TYR A 264 9.00 -6.98 9.83
C TYR A 264 10.01 -6.25 10.72
N ALA A 265 10.34 -5.01 10.37
CA ALA A 265 11.33 -4.25 11.11
C ALA A 265 10.80 -3.88 12.50
N VAL A 266 9.58 -3.36 12.56
CA VAL A 266 8.98 -2.70 13.73
C VAL A 266 7.70 -3.41 14.19
N MET A 267 6.66 -3.54 13.36
CA MET A 267 5.33 -3.94 13.84
C MET A 267 5.27 -5.32 14.49
N GLU A 268 6.07 -6.29 14.03
CA GLU A 268 6.17 -7.62 14.67
C GLU A 268 6.82 -7.60 16.06
N LYS A 269 7.50 -6.50 16.42
CA LYS A 269 8.32 -6.39 17.63
C LYS A 269 7.85 -5.27 18.57
N ALA A 270 7.02 -4.35 18.06
CA ALA A 270 6.49 -3.22 18.83
C ALA A 270 5.61 -3.73 19.97
N GLU A 271 5.86 -3.25 21.18
CA GLU A 271 5.13 -3.68 22.38
C GLU A 271 3.76 -2.97 22.52
N HIS A 272 3.62 -1.80 21.91
CA HIS A 272 2.47 -0.92 22.12
C HIS A 272 1.81 -0.56 20.79
N VAL A 273 0.91 -1.45 20.36
CA VAL A 273 0.12 -1.29 19.14
C VAL A 273 -1.37 -1.30 19.49
N THR A 274 -2.09 -0.31 18.97
CA THR A 274 -3.53 -0.24 19.04
C THR A 274 -4.12 -0.37 17.63
N MET A 275 -5.25 -1.05 17.49
CA MET A 275 -5.93 -1.26 16.22
C MET A 275 -7.32 -0.63 16.23
N LEU A 276 -7.69 0.04 15.15
CA LEU A 276 -9.08 0.40 14.83
C LEU A 276 -9.61 -0.55 13.74
N LEU A 277 -10.90 -0.89 13.80
CA LEU A 277 -11.52 -1.81 12.84
C LEU A 277 -12.24 -1.03 11.73
N SER A 278 -11.97 -1.39 10.47
CA SER A 278 -12.66 -0.84 9.31
C SER A 278 -13.48 -1.89 8.56
N ASP A 279 -14.71 -1.50 8.20
CA ASP A 279 -15.60 -2.23 7.28
C ASP A 279 -15.79 -1.47 5.95
N ALA A 280 -14.91 -0.51 5.63
CA ALA A 280 -15.05 0.41 4.47
C ALA A 280 -14.80 -0.24 3.09
N GLY A 281 -14.85 -1.58 3.00
CA GLY A 281 -14.55 -2.34 1.79
C GLY A 281 -13.12 -2.11 1.29
N TRP A 282 -12.13 -2.45 2.12
CA TRP A 282 -10.71 -2.34 1.79
C TRP A 282 -10.23 -3.55 0.99
N VAL A 283 -9.40 -3.30 -0.03
CA VAL A 283 -8.66 -4.32 -0.77
C VAL A 283 -7.26 -3.79 -1.12
N ASP A 284 -6.22 -4.57 -0.85
CA ASP A 284 -4.86 -4.32 -1.37
C ASP A 284 -4.76 -4.81 -2.82
N LEU A 285 -4.58 -3.87 -3.76
CA LEU A 285 -4.35 -4.18 -5.16
C LEU A 285 -2.88 -4.59 -5.35
N GLY A 286 -2.64 -5.87 -5.05
CA GLY A 286 -1.33 -6.51 -5.19
C GLY A 286 -1.24 -7.52 -6.35
N THR A 287 -2.36 -8.05 -6.84
CA THR A 287 -2.40 -9.15 -7.82
C THR A 287 -3.59 -9.07 -8.78
N TRP A 288 -3.50 -9.76 -9.92
CA TRP A 288 -4.65 -9.97 -10.82
C TRP A 288 -5.79 -10.76 -10.16
N SER A 289 -5.52 -11.61 -9.16
CA SER A 289 -6.56 -12.27 -8.37
C SER A 289 -7.39 -11.26 -7.56
N ALA A 290 -6.76 -10.22 -7.00
CA ALA A 290 -7.47 -9.15 -6.32
C ALA A 290 -8.36 -8.35 -7.29
N ILE A 291 -7.88 -8.11 -8.51
CA ILE A 291 -8.71 -7.50 -9.57
C ILE A 291 -9.89 -8.39 -9.96
N HIS A 292 -9.65 -9.69 -10.15
CA HIS A 292 -10.72 -10.66 -10.43
C HIS A 292 -11.74 -10.69 -9.29
N SER A 293 -11.32 -10.73 -8.03
CA SER A 293 -12.24 -10.82 -6.90
C SER A 293 -13.21 -9.63 -6.83
N MET A 294 -12.76 -8.44 -7.21
CA MET A 294 -13.54 -7.20 -7.18
C MET A 294 -14.34 -6.89 -8.43
N ALA A 295 -13.93 -7.42 -9.58
CA ALA A 295 -14.61 -7.16 -10.83
C ALA A 295 -16.04 -7.72 -10.82
N ASP A 296 -16.93 -7.06 -11.57
CA ASP A 296 -18.24 -7.61 -11.89
C ASP A 296 -18.06 -8.92 -12.67
N LYS A 297 -18.76 -9.97 -12.21
CA LYS A 297 -18.69 -11.33 -12.77
C LYS A 297 -20.03 -11.77 -13.29
N ASP A 298 -19.99 -12.62 -14.32
CA ASP A 298 -21.15 -13.42 -14.72
C ASP A 298 -21.46 -14.56 -13.72
N GLU A 299 -22.55 -15.29 -13.98
CA GLU A 299 -22.98 -16.43 -13.14
C GLU A 299 -21.92 -17.55 -13.04
N GLN A 300 -20.96 -17.60 -13.97
CA GLN A 300 -19.88 -18.58 -14.00
C GLN A 300 -18.58 -18.05 -13.40
N GLY A 301 -18.61 -16.86 -12.80
CA GLY A 301 -17.44 -16.23 -12.18
C GLY A 301 -16.44 -15.65 -13.19
N ASN A 302 -16.83 -15.46 -14.46
CA ASN A 302 -15.97 -14.82 -15.44
C ASN A 302 -16.05 -13.29 -15.31
N ALA A 303 -14.88 -12.65 -15.27
CA ALA A 303 -14.73 -11.20 -15.28
C ALA A 303 -14.06 -10.75 -16.57
N VAL A 304 -14.57 -9.66 -17.12
CA VAL A 304 -14.11 -9.07 -18.38
C VAL A 304 -13.87 -7.57 -18.15
N LEU A 305 -12.64 -7.11 -18.35
CA LEU A 305 -12.22 -5.73 -18.11
C LEU A 305 -11.58 -5.08 -19.33
N GLY A 306 -11.58 -3.75 -19.33
CA GLY A 306 -10.98 -2.91 -20.35
C GLY A 306 -11.75 -2.88 -21.69
N LYS A 307 -11.11 -2.29 -22.69
CA LYS A 307 -11.65 -2.01 -24.03
C LYS A 307 -11.63 -3.22 -24.98
N GLY A 308 -12.40 -3.14 -26.05
CA GLY A 308 -12.44 -4.14 -27.12
C GLY A 308 -13.37 -5.34 -26.83
N PRO A 309 -13.84 -6.02 -27.89
CA PRO A 309 -14.82 -7.10 -27.78
C PRO A 309 -14.21 -8.37 -27.20
N LYS A 310 -14.98 -9.07 -26.35
CA LYS A 310 -14.55 -10.30 -25.67
C LYS A 310 -15.67 -11.33 -25.71
N ILE A 311 -15.33 -12.58 -25.97
CA ILE A 311 -16.26 -13.72 -26.04
C ILE A 311 -15.73 -14.81 -25.10
N CYS A 312 -16.54 -15.23 -24.15
CA CYS A 312 -16.21 -16.32 -23.23
C CYS A 312 -17.33 -17.37 -23.30
N ASN A 313 -17.08 -18.45 -24.03
CA ASN A 313 -18.01 -19.56 -24.19
C ASN A 313 -17.57 -20.74 -23.34
N SER A 314 -18.51 -21.39 -22.64
CA SER A 314 -18.22 -22.58 -21.82
C SER A 314 -17.07 -22.34 -20.82
N CYS A 315 -16.85 -21.09 -20.40
CA CYS A 315 -15.76 -20.70 -19.50
C CYS A 315 -16.25 -20.57 -18.06
N ARG A 316 -15.36 -20.81 -17.09
CA ARG A 316 -15.64 -20.65 -15.66
C ARG A 316 -14.46 -20.01 -14.95
N ASN A 317 -14.73 -19.08 -14.03
CA ASN A 317 -13.72 -18.47 -13.17
C ASN A 317 -12.53 -17.89 -13.96
N THR A 318 -12.80 -17.12 -15.02
CA THR A 318 -11.76 -16.50 -15.85
C THR A 318 -11.67 -15.00 -15.62
N LEU A 319 -10.49 -14.42 -15.85
CA LEU A 319 -10.29 -12.97 -15.94
C LEU A 319 -9.72 -12.64 -17.31
N VAL A 320 -10.39 -11.79 -18.09
CA VAL A 320 -9.91 -11.31 -19.38
C VAL A 320 -9.77 -9.79 -19.37
N VAL A 321 -8.55 -9.28 -19.57
CA VAL A 321 -8.23 -7.84 -19.54
C VAL A 321 -7.56 -7.45 -20.84
N SER A 322 -8.05 -6.39 -21.49
CA SER A 322 -7.42 -5.79 -22.67
C SER A 322 -7.81 -4.32 -22.78
N GLU A 323 -6.87 -3.44 -23.09
CA GLU A 323 -7.14 -2.03 -23.40
C GLU A 323 -7.15 -1.73 -24.90
N ASP A 324 -6.90 -2.73 -25.77
CA ASP A 324 -6.93 -2.54 -27.22
C ASP A 324 -8.37 -2.63 -27.75
N PRO A 325 -8.99 -1.50 -28.18
CA PRO A 325 -10.36 -1.51 -28.68
C PRO A 325 -10.53 -2.32 -29.98
N ASN A 326 -9.43 -2.61 -30.68
CA ASN A 326 -9.44 -3.31 -31.96
C ASN A 326 -9.17 -4.82 -31.83
N ARG A 327 -8.92 -5.32 -30.62
CA ARG A 327 -8.60 -6.73 -30.38
C ARG A 327 -9.82 -7.49 -29.88
N LEU A 328 -10.22 -8.51 -30.64
CA LEU A 328 -11.16 -9.52 -30.16
C LEU A 328 -10.41 -10.60 -29.40
N ILE A 329 -10.81 -10.84 -28.15
CA ILE A 329 -10.34 -11.98 -27.36
C ILE A 329 -11.48 -13.00 -27.24
N ALA A 330 -11.24 -14.24 -27.66
CA ALA A 330 -12.23 -15.32 -27.62
C ALA A 330 -11.68 -16.52 -26.85
N LEU A 331 -12.41 -16.93 -25.81
CA LEU A 331 -12.13 -18.11 -24.99
C LEU A 331 -13.26 -19.14 -25.16
N GLU A 332 -12.89 -20.41 -25.26
CA GLU A 332 -13.81 -21.55 -25.34
C GLU A 332 -13.34 -22.62 -24.35
N GLY A 333 -14.19 -23.03 -23.43
CA GLY A 333 -13.93 -24.17 -22.51
C GLY A 333 -12.81 -23.93 -21.49
N MET A 334 -12.47 -22.66 -21.19
CA MET A 334 -11.38 -22.33 -20.28
C MET A 334 -11.87 -22.20 -18.83
N GLU A 335 -11.08 -22.73 -17.90
CA GLU A 335 -11.39 -22.71 -16.47
C GLU A 335 -10.20 -22.22 -15.65
N ASP A 336 -10.43 -21.32 -14.70
CA ASP A 336 -9.41 -20.79 -13.77
C ASP A 336 -8.23 -20.11 -14.48
N VAL A 337 -8.48 -19.40 -15.58
CA VAL A 337 -7.46 -18.76 -16.43
C VAL A 337 -7.56 -17.24 -16.37
N VAL A 338 -6.40 -16.61 -16.32
CA VAL A 338 -6.23 -15.17 -16.51
C VAL A 338 -5.61 -14.93 -17.88
N VAL A 339 -6.22 -14.04 -18.67
CA VAL A 339 -5.76 -13.57 -19.99
C VAL A 339 -5.58 -12.06 -19.92
N ILE A 340 -4.34 -11.59 -19.93
CA ILE A 340 -4.00 -10.17 -19.88
C ILE A 340 -3.32 -9.76 -21.18
N ASP A 341 -3.98 -8.91 -21.94
CA ASP A 341 -3.46 -8.31 -23.16
C ASP A 341 -2.99 -6.88 -22.90
N HIS A 342 -1.71 -6.60 -23.17
CA HIS A 342 -1.16 -5.25 -23.06
C HIS A 342 -0.02 -5.02 -24.05
N LYS A 343 -0.23 -4.09 -24.99
CA LYS A 343 0.76 -3.65 -25.97
C LYS A 343 1.37 -4.84 -26.73
N ASP A 344 2.65 -5.13 -26.48
CA ASP A 344 3.47 -6.15 -27.10
C ASP A 344 3.54 -7.47 -26.31
N VAL A 345 2.74 -7.61 -25.24
CA VAL A 345 2.69 -8.82 -24.42
C VAL A 345 1.25 -9.30 -24.24
N LEU A 346 1.08 -10.61 -24.41
CA LEU A 346 -0.11 -11.36 -24.00
C LEU A 346 0.31 -12.36 -22.91
N LEU A 347 -0.21 -12.19 -21.69
CA LEU A 347 -0.03 -13.13 -20.59
C LEU A 347 -1.25 -14.05 -20.50
N VAL A 348 -1.00 -15.36 -20.45
CA VAL A 348 -2.02 -16.38 -20.17
C VAL A 348 -1.50 -17.32 -19.10
N CYS A 349 -2.18 -17.42 -17.96
CA CYS A 349 -1.79 -18.34 -16.89
C CYS A 349 -3.01 -18.78 -16.08
N LYS A 350 -2.82 -19.78 -15.21
CA LYS A 350 -3.82 -20.11 -14.19
C LYS A 350 -3.89 -18.99 -13.15
N ILE A 351 -5.09 -18.72 -12.63
CA ILE A 351 -5.31 -17.68 -11.61
C ILE A 351 -4.47 -17.95 -10.35
N ASN A 352 -4.29 -19.22 -9.99
CA ASN A 352 -3.50 -19.65 -8.82
C ASN A 352 -1.98 -19.67 -9.09
N ASP A 353 -1.53 -19.44 -10.32
CA ASP A 353 -0.11 -19.45 -10.70
C ASP A 353 0.48 -18.04 -10.84
N LEU A 354 -0.27 -16.99 -10.47
CA LEU A 354 0.17 -15.61 -10.62
C LEU A 354 1.47 -15.28 -9.86
N ASP A 355 1.79 -15.97 -8.77
CA ASP A 355 3.07 -15.78 -8.08
C ASP A 355 4.28 -16.28 -8.88
N LYS A 356 4.05 -17.15 -9.88
CA LYS A 356 5.09 -17.71 -10.76
C LYS A 356 5.46 -16.78 -11.92
N ILE A 357 4.74 -15.66 -12.13
CA ILE A 357 5.01 -14.76 -13.26
C ILE A 357 6.38 -14.08 -13.18
N LYS A 358 7.00 -14.01 -11.99
CA LYS A 358 8.34 -13.42 -11.82
C LYS A 358 9.38 -14.07 -12.75
N GLN A 359 9.29 -15.38 -12.95
CA GLN A 359 10.19 -16.08 -13.86
C GLN A 359 9.92 -15.68 -15.31
N LEU A 360 8.65 -15.54 -15.70
CA LEU A 360 8.27 -15.09 -17.04
C LEU A 360 8.78 -13.67 -17.34
N ILE A 361 8.74 -12.78 -16.36
CA ILE A 361 9.28 -11.41 -16.49
C ILE A 361 10.79 -11.46 -16.75
N PHE A 362 11.53 -12.27 -15.98
CA PHE A 362 12.97 -12.45 -16.18
C PHE A 362 13.31 -13.01 -17.57
N ASP A 363 12.58 -14.04 -17.99
CA ASP A 363 12.77 -14.67 -19.30
C ASP A 363 12.44 -13.70 -20.43
N ALA A 364 11.36 -12.93 -20.32
CA ALA A 364 10.96 -11.92 -21.29
C ALA A 364 12.02 -10.81 -21.44
N GLY A 365 12.53 -10.28 -20.32
CA GLY A 365 13.59 -9.26 -20.34
C GLY A 365 14.91 -9.77 -20.92
N SER A 366 15.17 -11.08 -20.83
CA SER A 366 16.34 -11.73 -21.45
C SER A 366 16.20 -11.88 -22.97
N ILE A 367 14.98 -11.93 -23.48
CA ILE A 367 14.68 -11.93 -24.92
C ILE A 367 14.81 -10.51 -25.48
N ASP A 368 14.09 -9.56 -24.87
CA ASP A 368 14.11 -8.15 -25.25
C ASP A 368 13.61 -7.30 -24.07
N ARG A 369 14.39 -6.30 -23.69
CA ARG A 369 14.09 -5.43 -22.55
C ARG A 369 12.79 -4.64 -22.73
N LYS A 370 12.34 -4.40 -23.96
CA LYS A 370 11.07 -3.72 -24.24
C LYS A 370 9.85 -4.40 -23.60
N PHE A 371 9.92 -5.70 -23.29
CA PHE A 371 8.81 -6.43 -22.68
C PHE A 371 8.66 -6.17 -21.18
N VAL A 372 9.67 -5.58 -20.54
CA VAL A 372 9.68 -5.31 -19.09
C VAL A 372 9.90 -3.84 -18.74
N GLU A 373 10.45 -3.05 -19.68
CA GLU A 373 10.70 -1.61 -19.54
C GLU A 373 9.46 -0.74 -19.74
#